data_AF-A0A1A8LGJ3-F1
#
_entry.id   AF-A0A1A8LGJ3-F1
#
_cell.length_a   1.000
_cell.length_b   1.000
_cell.length_c   1.000
_cell.angle_alpha   90.00
_cell.angle_beta   90.00
_cell.angle_gamma   90.00
#
_symmetry.space_group_name_H-M   'P 1'
#
loop_
_entity.id
_entity.type
_entity.pdbx_description
1 polymer ?
#
loop_
_entity_poly.entity_id
_entity_poly.type
_entity_poly.pdbx_seq_one_letter_code
_entity_poly.pdbx_strand_id
1 'polypeptide(L)'
;PDRPDLRETEAVFMSPGGQLTCKGKFLAVCEKNGVTYSLWIYVMKGSFSTNLLGRDTAVKMGLFRRVNGLESFHDVFGDIGLLNCPPVKIELRPD
;
A
#
# COMPACT_ATOMS: atom_id res chain seq x y z
N PRO A 1 -14.31 -1.52 -26.86
CA PRO A 1 -13.06 -2.08 -26.27
C PRO A 1 -13.22 -3.57 -25.99
N ASP A 2 -12.25 -4.37 -26.41
CA ASP A 2 -12.29 -5.82 -26.19
C ASP A 2 -12.18 -6.13 -24.69
N ARG A 3 -13.09 -6.99 -24.22
CA ARG A 3 -13.11 -7.43 -22.83
C ARG A 3 -11.91 -8.38 -22.62
N PRO A 4 -11.07 -8.17 -21.59
CA PRO A 4 -9.97 -9.07 -21.30
C PRO A 4 -10.49 -10.45 -20.91
N ASP A 5 -9.82 -11.50 -21.37
CA ASP A 5 -10.08 -12.88 -20.97
C ASP A 5 -9.59 -13.11 -19.54
N LEU A 6 -10.52 -13.42 -18.63
CA LEU A 6 -10.22 -13.56 -17.20
C LEU A 6 -9.91 -15.01 -16.88
N ARG A 7 -8.71 -15.22 -16.34
CA ARG A 7 -8.29 -16.52 -15.80
C ARG A 7 -8.80 -16.67 -14.37
N GLU A 8 -9.15 -17.90 -14.01
CA GLU A 8 -9.48 -18.25 -12.63
C GLU A 8 -8.29 -18.02 -11.69
N THR A 9 -8.59 -17.82 -10.41
CA THR A 9 -7.58 -17.55 -9.38
C THR A 9 -8.05 -18.02 -8.02
N GLU A 10 -7.15 -18.68 -7.29
CA GLU A 10 -7.38 -19.12 -5.90
C GLU A 10 -7.09 -18.02 -4.87
N ALA A 11 -6.60 -16.86 -5.33
CA ALA A 11 -6.27 -15.74 -4.46
C ALA A 11 -7.50 -15.21 -3.71
N VAL A 12 -7.40 -15.16 -2.38
CA VAL A 12 -8.41 -14.60 -1.49
C VAL A 12 -8.02 -13.17 -1.12
N PHE A 13 -8.98 -12.24 -1.23
CA PHE A 13 -8.78 -10.83 -0.94
C PHE A 13 -9.67 -10.40 0.23
N MET A 14 -9.07 -9.73 1.20
CA MET A 14 -9.75 -9.18 2.37
C MET A 14 -9.71 -7.66 2.33
N SER A 15 -10.83 -7.05 2.69
CA SER A 15 -10.95 -5.61 2.94
C SER A 15 -11.36 -5.38 4.40
N PRO A 16 -11.27 -4.15 4.92
CA PRO A 16 -11.80 -3.83 6.25
C PRO A 16 -13.28 -4.20 6.42
N GLY A 17 -14.07 -4.22 5.35
CA GLY A 17 -15.48 -4.63 5.34
C GLY A 17 -15.71 -6.13 5.16
N GLY A 18 -14.64 -6.94 5.18
CA GLY A 18 -14.69 -8.39 4.96
C GLY A 18 -14.17 -8.84 3.61
N GLN A 19 -14.47 -10.09 3.25
CA GLN A 19 -13.92 -10.75 2.07
C GLN A 19 -14.47 -10.17 0.77
N LEU A 20 -13.57 -9.90 -0.18
CA LEU A 20 -13.91 -9.41 -1.51
C LEU A 20 -14.16 -10.57 -2.47
N THR A 21 -15.06 -10.35 -3.43
CA THR A 21 -15.30 -11.30 -4.52
C THR A 21 -14.39 -10.98 -5.70
N CYS A 22 -13.40 -11.83 -5.96
CA CYS A 22 -12.58 -11.76 -7.17
C CYS A 22 -13.28 -12.46 -8.34
N LYS A 23 -13.33 -11.83 -9.52
CA LYS A 23 -13.88 -12.37 -10.76
C LYS A 23 -12.85 -13.12 -11.60
N GLY A 24 -11.58 -12.96 -11.28
CA GLY A 24 -10.47 -13.54 -12.03
C GLY A 24 -9.33 -12.54 -12.18
N LYS A 25 -8.34 -12.93 -12.96
CA LYS A 25 -7.15 -12.13 -13.24
C LYS A 25 -6.76 -12.19 -14.70
N PHE A 26 -6.08 -11.15 -15.16
CA PHE A 26 -5.46 -11.13 -16.48
C PHE A 26 -4.08 -10.47 -16.38
N LEU A 27 -3.20 -10.81 -17.33
CA LEU A 27 -1.89 -10.18 -17.42
C LEU A 27 -2.03 -8.89 -18.23
N ALA A 28 -1.59 -7.78 -17.65
CA ALA A 28 -1.54 -6.50 -18.33
C ALA A 28 -0.10 -6.05 -18.48
N VAL A 29 0.16 -5.35 -19.59
CA VAL A 29 1.43 -4.69 -19.86
C VAL A 29 1.19 -3.19 -19.76
N CYS A 30 2.04 -2.48 -19.03
CA CYS A 30 2.03 -1.02 -18.96
C CYS A 30 3.43 -0.47 -19.12
N GLU A 31 3.54 0.80 -19.49
CA GLU A 31 4.82 1.50 -19.63
C GLU A 31 4.89 2.66 -18.63
N LYS A 32 6.06 2.86 -18.03
CA LYS A 32 6.38 4.05 -17.26
C LYS A 32 7.81 4.46 -17.57
N ASN A 33 8.00 5.71 -18.00
CA ASN A 33 9.31 6.30 -18.30
C ASN A 33 10.17 5.43 -19.26
N GLY A 34 9.56 4.87 -20.30
CA GLY A 34 10.26 3.99 -21.26
C GLY A 34 10.55 2.59 -20.74
N VAL A 35 10.14 2.24 -19.52
CA VAL A 35 10.27 0.90 -18.96
C VAL A 35 8.93 0.19 -18.99
N THR A 36 8.90 -0.99 -19.61
CA THR A 36 7.71 -1.84 -19.69
C THR A 36 7.61 -2.77 -18.48
N TYR A 37 6.42 -2.84 -17.90
CA TYR A 37 6.09 -3.70 -16.77
C TYR A 37 4.95 -4.64 -17.13
N SER A 38 5.08 -5.91 -16.75
CA SER A 38 3.99 -6.89 -16.82
C SER A 38 3.46 -7.16 -15.41
N LEU A 39 2.16 -7.01 -15.20
CA LEU A 39 1.52 -7.19 -13.90
C LEU A 39 0.19 -7.95 -14.01
N TRP A 40 -0.07 -8.78 -13.00
CA TRP A 40 -1.37 -9.42 -12.84
C TRP A 40 -2.38 -8.41 -12.30
N ILE A 41 -3.44 -8.15 -13.07
CA ILE A 41 -4.59 -7.36 -12.64
C ILE A 41 -5.66 -8.33 -12.16
N TYR A 42 -6.12 -8.12 -10.92
CA TYR A 42 -7.23 -8.87 -10.33
C TYR A 42 -8.50 -8.03 -10.42
N VAL A 43 -9.55 -8.60 -11.00
CA VAL A 43 -10.82 -7.91 -11.20
C VAL A 43 -11.74 -8.21 -10.02
N MET A 44 -12.10 -7.19 -9.26
CA MET A 44 -12.97 -7.33 -8.10
C MET A 44 -14.41 -6.97 -8.44
N LYS A 45 -15.38 -7.68 -7.85
CA LYS A 45 -16.79 -7.27 -7.85
C LYS A 45 -17.01 -6.36 -6.64
N GLY A 46 -17.55 -5.16 -6.86
CA GLY A 46 -17.87 -4.21 -5.80
C GLY A 46 -18.75 -3.07 -6.31
N SER A 47 -19.28 -2.26 -5.39
CA SER A 47 -20.12 -1.09 -5.68
C SER A 47 -19.33 0.14 -6.12
N PHE A 48 -18.02 0.15 -5.89
CA PHE A 48 -17.15 1.28 -6.20
C PHE A 48 -16.08 0.86 -7.22
N SER A 49 -15.92 1.68 -8.27
CA SER A 49 -14.91 1.48 -9.30
C SER A 49 -13.65 2.29 -8.96
N THR A 50 -12.80 1.75 -8.10
CA THR A 50 -11.45 2.28 -7.88
C THR A 50 -10.41 1.23 -8.24
N ASN A 51 -9.35 1.66 -8.91
CA ASN A 51 -8.22 0.79 -9.26
C ASN A 51 -7.12 0.99 -8.23
N LEU A 52 -6.63 -0.11 -7.66
CA LEU A 52 -5.58 -0.10 -6.66
C LEU A 52 -4.33 -0.75 -7.22
N LEU A 53 -3.18 -0.12 -6.98
CA LEU A 53 -1.88 -0.69 -7.31
C LEU A 53 -1.30 -1.37 -6.06
N GLY A 54 -0.99 -2.66 -6.19
CA GLY A 54 -0.37 -3.42 -5.13
C GLY A 54 1.00 -2.85 -4.73
N ARG A 55 1.35 -3.01 -3.45
CA ARG A 55 2.59 -2.46 -2.90
C ARG A 55 3.84 -3.00 -3.61
N ASP A 56 3.87 -4.31 -3.86
CA ASP A 56 4.98 -4.98 -4.56
C ASP A 56 5.22 -4.38 -5.95
N THR A 57 4.17 -4.23 -6.74
CA THR A 57 4.24 -3.60 -8.08
C THR A 57 4.73 -2.16 -8.00
N ALA A 58 4.22 -1.40 -7.04
CA ALA A 58 4.60 0.00 -6.89
C ALA A 58 6.07 0.18 -6.47
N VAL A 59 6.61 -0.72 -5.63
CA VAL A 59 8.05 -0.75 -5.31
C VAL A 59 8.88 -1.11 -6.54
N LYS A 60 8.48 -2.15 -7.30
CA LYS A 60 9.16 -2.53 -8.56
C LYS A 60 9.16 -1.42 -9.61
N MET A 61 8.12 -0.58 -9.61
CA MET A 61 8.02 0.60 -10.48
C MET A 61 8.72 1.85 -9.91
N GLY A 62 9.35 1.76 -8.74
CA GLY A 62 10.00 2.91 -8.09
C GLY A 62 9.04 4.05 -7.74
N LEU A 63 7.76 3.75 -7.47
CA LEU A 63 6.76 4.76 -7.08
C LEU A 63 6.93 5.18 -5.61
N PHE A 64 7.41 4.28 -4.76
CA PHE A 64 7.83 4.61 -3.41
C PHE A 64 8.87 3.61 -2.92
N ARG A 65 9.70 4.05 -1.96
CA ARG A 65 10.73 3.22 -1.33
C ARG A 65 10.26 2.82 0.06
N ARG A 66 10.29 1.52 0.37
CA ARG A 66 10.06 1.07 1.75
C ARG A 66 11.23 1.54 2.62
N VAL A 67 10.93 2.34 3.62
CA VAL A 67 11.90 2.69 4.68
C VAL A 67 11.88 1.53 5.67
N ASN A 68 12.80 0.58 5.51
CA ASN A 68 12.97 -0.52 6.45
C ASN A 68 13.79 -0.01 7.63
N GLY A 69 13.12 0.17 8.77
CA GLY A 69 13.74 0.79 9.93
C GLY A 69 13.99 2.27 9.66
N LEU A 70 13.55 3.12 10.58
CA LEU A 70 14.45 4.16 11.00
C LEU A 70 15.60 3.42 11.68
N GLU A 71 16.54 2.84 10.93
CA GLU A 71 17.88 2.66 11.47
C GLU A 71 18.37 4.07 11.68
N SER A 72 18.01 4.59 12.85
CA SER A 72 18.43 5.84 13.46
C SER A 72 19.30 6.69 12.53
N PHE A 73 18.65 7.37 11.59
CA PHE A 73 19.14 8.69 11.27
C PHE A 73 19.08 9.41 12.60
N HIS A 74 20.27 9.66 13.14
CA HIS A 74 20.55 10.42 14.33
C HIS A 74 19.35 11.24 14.78
N ASP A 75 18.84 10.88 15.95
CA ASP A 75 17.91 11.70 16.70
C ASP A 75 16.60 12.03 15.96
N VAL A 76 15.48 11.38 16.31
CA VAL A 76 14.15 11.81 15.83
C VAL A 76 13.86 13.27 16.27
N PHE A 77 14.69 13.84 17.14
CA PHE A 77 14.70 15.23 17.54
C PHE A 77 15.62 16.15 16.71
N GLY A 78 16.47 15.65 15.81
CA GLY A 78 17.41 16.47 15.04
C GLY A 78 18.10 17.58 15.85
N ASP A 79 18.33 18.74 15.24
CA ASP A 79 18.84 19.97 15.89
C ASP A 79 17.91 20.58 16.96
N ILE A 80 16.72 20.02 17.16
CA ILE A 80 15.69 20.57 18.05
C ILE A 80 15.85 20.02 19.48
N GLY A 81 16.57 18.89 19.63
CA GLY A 81 16.81 18.24 20.91
C GLY A 81 15.53 17.78 21.61
N LEU A 82 15.69 17.12 22.75
CA LEU A 82 14.58 16.95 23.69
C LEU A 82 14.06 18.35 24.07
N LEU A 83 12.73 18.53 24.10
CA LEU A 83 12.12 19.74 24.65
C LEU A 83 12.84 20.11 25.96
N ASN A 84 13.35 21.35 26.05
CA ASN A 84 14.04 21.89 27.23
C ASN A 84 13.08 22.11 28.42
N CYS A 85 12.15 21.18 28.67
CA CYS A 85 11.26 21.21 29.80
C CYS A 85 11.40 19.90 30.61
N PRO A 86 11.29 19.99 31.94
CA PRO A 86 11.16 18.80 32.77
C PRO A 86 10.01 17.91 32.27
N PRO A 87 10.12 16.57 32.44
CA PRO A 87 9.04 15.65 32.07
C PRO A 87 7.69 16.11 32.60
N VAL A 88 6.71 16.25 31.72
CA VAL A 88 5.36 16.64 32.12
C VAL A 88 4.67 15.41 32.73
N LYS A 89 4.25 15.52 33.99
CA LYS A 89 3.45 14.50 34.66
C LYS A 89 1.99 14.70 34.27
N ILE A 90 1.42 13.72 33.57
CA ILE A 90 -0.03 13.70 33.27
C ILE A 90 -0.72 12.99 34.43
N GLU A 91 -1.57 13.71 35.16
CA GLU A 91 -2.43 13.13 36.19
C GLU A 91 -3.82 12.91 35.59
N LEU A 92 -4.20 11.64 35.49
CA LEU A 92 -5.54 11.25 35.05
C LEU A 92 -6.52 11.46 36.20
N ARG A 93 -7.68 12.04 35.90
CA ARG A 93 -8.78 12.10 36.86
C ARG A 93 -9.43 10.71 36.95
N PRO A 94 -9.87 10.29 38.14
CA PRO A 94 -10.73 9.12 38.26
C PRO A 94 -12.06 9.38 37.52
N ASP A 95 -12.63 8.30 36.99
CA ASP A 95 -13.88 8.29 36.21
C ASP A 95 -15.08 8.86 36.98
#